data_AF-A0A150AMB8-F1
#
_entry.id   AF-A0A150AMB8-F1
#
_cell.length_a   1.000
_cell.length_b   1.000
_cell.length_c   1.000
_cell.angle_alpha   90.00
_cell.angle_beta   90.00
_cell.angle_gamma   90.00
#
_symmetry.space_group_name_H-M   'P 1'
#
loop_
_entity.id
_entity.type
_entity.pdbx_description
1 polymer ?
#
loop_
_entity_poly.entity_id
_entity_poly.type
_entity_poly.pdbx_seq_one_letter_code
_entity_poly.pdbx_strand_id
1 'polypeptide(L)'
;MKALISSLAFFSLLFTSSNLIASDEWFMKLEPILNYELDETQARDILQEWVGIHEENQLTYLYDLSTEAFFCKFEKGIRNAEITELTYTSSLVNISMNVNEDAHIYVTFDRSTGKVIDCKASYR
;
A
#
# COMPACT_ATOMS: atom_id res chain seq x y z
N MET A 1 5.91 26.24 45.41
CA MET A 1 4.98 25.40 44.60
C MET A 1 4.46 26.25 43.46
N LYS A 2 4.98 26.06 42.24
CA LYS A 2 4.46 26.67 41.02
C LYS A 2 3.75 25.55 40.25
N ALA A 3 2.43 25.63 40.15
CA ALA A 3 1.63 24.69 39.37
C ALA A 3 1.81 25.00 37.89
N LEU A 4 2.30 24.02 37.12
CA LEU A 4 2.32 24.07 35.67
C LEU A 4 0.87 24.01 35.16
N ILE A 5 0.48 25.04 34.41
CA ILE A 5 -0.75 25.05 33.63
C ILE A 5 -0.50 24.10 32.44
N SER A 6 -1.02 22.89 32.57
CA SER A 6 -1.12 21.91 31.47
C SER A 6 -2.15 22.44 30.47
N SER A 7 -1.68 22.90 29.31
CA SER A 7 -2.54 23.20 28.17
C SER A 7 -2.79 21.90 27.42
N LEU A 8 -3.96 21.28 27.65
CA LEU A 8 -4.47 20.23 26.77
C LEU A 8 -5.00 20.91 25.50
N ALA A 9 -4.23 20.84 24.41
CA ALA A 9 -4.76 21.10 23.08
C ALA A 9 -5.58 19.89 22.64
N PHE A 10 -6.90 20.02 22.71
CA PHE A 10 -7.85 19.08 22.13
C PHE A 10 -7.80 19.27 20.61
N PHE A 11 -6.99 18.47 19.91
CA PHE A 11 -7.00 18.42 18.44
C PHE A 11 -8.17 17.52 18.00
N SER A 12 -9.37 18.09 17.97
CA SER A 12 -10.53 17.44 17.35
C SER A 12 -10.31 17.42 15.83
N LEU A 13 -9.77 16.31 15.33
CA LEU A 13 -9.80 15.94 13.93
C LEU A 13 -11.27 15.84 13.49
N LEU A 14 -11.74 16.89 12.84
CA LEU A 14 -12.94 16.85 12.04
C LEU A 14 -12.64 15.93 10.86
N PHE A 15 -12.96 14.64 11.00
CA PHE A 15 -13.18 13.77 9.85
C PHE A 15 -14.46 14.26 9.17
N THR A 16 -14.32 15.31 8.34
CA THR A 16 -15.29 15.56 7.30
C THR A 16 -15.20 14.37 6.35
N SER A 17 -16.16 13.46 6.47
CA SER A 17 -16.46 12.46 5.47
C SER A 17 -16.86 13.20 4.19
N SER A 18 -15.86 13.62 3.41
CA SER A 18 -16.09 14.00 2.03
C SER A 18 -16.64 12.77 1.33
N ASN A 19 -17.84 12.91 0.78
CA ASN A 19 -18.45 11.92 -0.10
C ASN A 19 -17.41 11.49 -1.13
N LEU A 20 -16.84 10.30 -0.90
CA LEU A 20 -16.01 9.60 -1.86
C LEU A 20 -16.88 9.41 -3.10
N ILE A 21 -16.41 9.97 -4.20
CA ILE A 21 -16.64 9.39 -5.51
C ILE A 21 -15.99 8.00 -5.46
N ALA A 22 -16.70 7.03 -4.89
CA ALA A 22 -16.56 5.64 -5.28
C ALA A 22 -17.64 5.44 -6.36
N SER A 23 -17.37 4.84 -7.51
CA SER A 23 -16.88 3.46 -7.52
C SER A 23 -16.19 2.99 -8.81
N ASP A 24 -16.19 3.74 -9.91
CA ASP A 24 -16.02 3.00 -11.18
C ASP A 24 -14.55 2.73 -11.54
N GLU A 25 -13.62 3.59 -11.09
CA GLU A 25 -12.19 3.46 -11.41
C GLU A 25 -11.25 3.98 -10.31
N TRP A 26 -11.39 3.50 -9.08
CA TRP A 26 -10.53 3.86 -7.93
C TRP A 26 -9.02 3.73 -8.22
N PHE A 27 -8.65 2.84 -9.14
CA PHE A 27 -7.28 2.56 -9.56
C PHE A 27 -6.69 3.66 -10.46
N MET A 28 -7.50 4.56 -11.03
CA MET A 28 -7.01 5.68 -11.84
C MET A 28 -6.15 6.67 -11.07
N LYS A 29 -6.24 6.67 -9.72
CA LYS A 29 -5.33 7.44 -8.85
C LYS A 29 -3.85 7.02 -9.02
N LEU A 30 -3.59 5.85 -9.60
CA LEU A 30 -2.25 5.30 -9.77
C LEU A 30 -1.61 5.67 -11.12
N GLU A 31 -2.41 6.04 -12.13
CA GLU A 31 -1.87 6.43 -13.45
C GLU A 31 -0.83 7.57 -13.38
N PRO A 32 -1.02 8.64 -12.57
CA PRO A 32 -0.06 9.74 -12.50
C PRO A 32 1.30 9.36 -11.89
N ILE A 33 1.36 8.24 -11.16
CA ILE A 33 2.57 7.75 -10.47
C ILE A 33 3.13 6.47 -11.11
N LEU A 34 2.60 6.07 -12.26
CA LEU A 34 3.15 4.97 -13.04
C LEU A 34 4.55 5.33 -13.55
N ASN A 35 5.51 4.43 -13.38
CA ASN A 35 6.94 4.63 -13.66
C ASN A 35 7.56 5.82 -12.91
N TYR A 36 6.99 6.18 -11.77
CA TYR A 36 7.56 7.15 -10.84
C TYR A 36 8.15 6.42 -9.64
N GLU A 37 9.40 6.75 -9.29
CA GLU A 37 10.04 6.19 -8.09
C GLU A 37 9.45 6.83 -6.83
N LEU A 38 8.77 6.01 -6.05
CA LEU A 38 8.19 6.35 -4.76
C LEU A 38 9.23 6.21 -3.66
N ASP A 39 9.29 7.20 -2.77
CA ASP A 39 10.13 7.09 -1.57
C ASP A 39 9.60 6.03 -0.58
N GLU A 40 10.38 5.74 0.47
CA GLU A 40 10.02 4.76 1.50
C GLU A 40 8.62 4.98 2.09
N THR A 41 8.24 6.24 2.37
CA THR A 41 6.96 6.55 3.00
C THR A 41 5.82 6.29 2.02
N GLN A 42 5.95 6.79 0.80
CA GLN A 42 4.97 6.61 -0.26
C GLN A 42 4.80 5.13 -0.66
N ALA A 43 5.91 4.40 -0.78
CA ALA A 43 5.91 2.98 -1.11
C ALA A 43 5.18 2.16 -0.04
N ARG A 44 5.46 2.43 1.24
CA ARG A 44 4.78 1.79 2.37
C ARG A 44 3.31 2.13 2.42
N ASP A 45 2.97 3.41 2.24
CA ASP A 45 1.59 3.88 2.29
C ASP A 45 0.72 3.21 1.22
N ILE A 46 1.27 3.00 0.02
CA ILE A 46 0.60 2.29 -1.05
C ILE A 46 0.54 0.78 -0.77
N LEU A 47 1.66 0.15 -0.40
CA LEU A 47 1.70 -1.30 -0.17
C LEU A 47 0.79 -1.74 0.98
N GLN A 48 0.69 -0.98 2.07
CA GLN A 48 -0.18 -1.35 3.19
C GLN A 48 -1.68 -1.31 2.83
N GLU A 49 -2.09 -0.61 1.78
CA GLU A 49 -3.47 -0.70 1.25
C GLU A 49 -3.72 -2.05 0.55
N TRP A 50 -2.66 -2.72 0.11
CA TRP A 50 -2.72 -3.87 -0.80
C TRP A 50 -2.34 -5.19 -0.14
N VAL A 51 -1.46 -5.16 0.85
CA VAL A 51 -0.85 -6.34 1.47
C VAL A 51 -0.74 -6.17 2.97
N GLY A 52 -0.72 -7.28 3.70
CA GLY A 52 -0.37 -7.27 5.12
C GLY A 52 1.13 -7.05 5.27
N ILE A 53 1.51 -6.05 6.07
CA ILE A 53 2.92 -5.76 6.37
C ILE A 53 3.17 -6.09 7.85
N HIS A 54 4.14 -6.96 8.11
CA HIS A 54 4.63 -7.27 9.45
C HIS A 54 6.12 -7.00 9.55
N GLU A 55 6.55 -6.46 10.68
CA GLU A 55 7.96 -6.15 10.96
C GLU A 55 8.45 -6.85 12.20
N GLU A 56 9.55 -7.59 12.05
CA GLU A 56 10.20 -8.29 13.15
C GLU A 56 11.72 -8.28 12.93
N ASN A 57 12.49 -7.89 13.95
CA ASN A 57 13.96 -7.95 13.91
C ASN A 57 14.60 -7.29 12.66
N GLN A 58 14.10 -6.11 12.26
CA GLN A 58 14.53 -5.37 11.05
C GLN A 58 14.15 -6.02 9.71
N LEU A 59 13.41 -7.13 9.74
CA LEU A 59 12.87 -7.78 8.55
C LEU A 59 11.44 -7.29 8.31
N THR A 60 11.08 -7.10 7.05
CA THR A 60 9.72 -6.81 6.63
C THR A 60 9.15 -8.00 5.88
N TYR A 61 7.98 -8.46 6.30
CA TYR A 61 7.28 -9.61 5.74
C TYR A 61 5.98 -9.12 5.12
N LEU A 62 5.69 -9.59 3.91
CA LEU A 62 4.44 -9.32 3.21
C LEU A 62 3.55 -10.56 3.18
N TYR A 63 2.26 -10.34 3.46
CA TYR A 63 1.23 -11.35 3.51
C TYR A 63 0.05 -10.96 2.60
N ASP A 64 -0.54 -11.96 1.97
CA ASP A 64 -1.79 -11.80 1.25
C ASP A 64 -2.94 -11.55 2.24
N LEU A 65 -3.67 -10.45 2.09
CA LEU A 65 -4.77 -10.09 2.98
C LEU A 65 -5.98 -11.03 2.87
N SER A 66 -6.12 -11.75 1.76
CA SER A 66 -7.25 -12.65 1.52
C SER A 66 -7.03 -14.04 2.13
N THR A 67 -5.78 -14.50 2.15
CA THR A 67 -5.41 -15.85 2.61
C THR A 67 -4.54 -15.88 3.86
N GLU A 68 -4.03 -14.73 4.30
CA GLU A 68 -3.01 -14.57 5.34
C GLU A 68 -1.68 -15.30 5.02
N ALA A 69 -1.48 -15.71 3.77
CA ALA A 69 -0.28 -16.42 3.36
C ALA A 69 0.91 -15.47 3.18
N PHE A 70 2.06 -15.84 3.76
CA PHE A 70 3.34 -15.18 3.50
C PHE A 70 3.75 -15.33 2.03
N PHE A 71 4.21 -14.25 1.39
CA PHE A 71 4.69 -14.34 0.00
C PHE A 71 5.98 -13.56 -0.30
N CYS A 72 6.44 -12.63 0.56
CA CYS A 72 7.68 -11.88 0.30
C CYS A 72 8.37 -11.41 1.60
N LYS A 73 9.71 -11.36 1.61
CA LYS A 73 10.53 -10.86 2.73
C LYS A 73 11.57 -9.86 2.22
N PHE A 74 11.73 -8.74 2.92
CA PHE A 74 12.82 -7.77 2.73
C PHE A 74 13.74 -7.73 3.94
N GLU A 75 15.04 -7.85 3.72
CA GLU A 75 16.05 -7.83 4.81
C GLU A 75 16.43 -6.43 5.28
N LYS A 76 16.17 -5.42 4.45
CA LYS A 76 16.50 -4.01 4.73
C LYS A 76 15.27 -3.12 4.73
N GLY A 77 14.11 -3.73 4.98
CA GLY A 77 12.81 -3.08 4.83
C GLY A 77 12.51 -2.62 3.40
N ILE A 78 11.42 -1.86 3.27
CA ILE A 78 11.02 -1.18 2.04
C ILE A 78 11.72 0.17 2.00
N ARG A 79 12.48 0.48 0.94
CA ARG A 79 13.26 1.71 0.78
C ARG A 79 12.75 2.60 -0.34
N ASN A 80 12.30 1.98 -1.43
CA ASN A 80 11.63 2.64 -2.53
C ASN A 80 10.75 1.62 -3.27
N ALA A 81 9.89 2.13 -4.13
CA ALA A 81 9.12 1.30 -5.04
C ALA A 81 8.80 2.05 -6.34
N GLU A 82 8.43 1.30 -7.37
CA GLU A 82 7.96 1.85 -8.63
C GLU A 82 6.82 0.99 -9.14
N ILE A 83 5.66 1.60 -9.39
CA ILE A 83 4.59 0.90 -10.12
C ILE A 83 5.02 0.85 -11.58
N THR A 84 5.24 -0.35 -12.10
CA THR A 84 5.74 -0.57 -13.47
C THR A 84 4.64 -0.91 -14.45
N GLU A 85 3.52 -1.44 -13.96
CA GLU A 85 2.41 -1.85 -14.80
C GLU A 85 1.08 -1.67 -14.08
N LEU A 86 0.10 -1.15 -14.81
CA LEU A 86 -1.29 -1.07 -14.41
C LEU A 86 -2.13 -1.58 -15.59
N THR A 87 -2.72 -2.77 -15.44
CA THR A 87 -3.64 -3.32 -16.44
C THR A 87 -5.01 -3.54 -15.82
N TYR A 88 -6.06 -3.32 -16.59
CA TYR A 88 -7.42 -3.50 -16.11
C TYR A 88 -8.32 -4.06 -17.20
N THR A 89 -9.32 -4.83 -16.76
CA THR A 89 -10.37 -5.41 -17.60
C THR A 89 -11.74 -4.96 -17.08
N SER A 90 -12.82 -5.58 -17.55
CA SER A 90 -14.15 -5.34 -17.00
C SER A 90 -14.31 -5.83 -15.56
N SER A 91 -13.48 -6.77 -15.09
CA SER A 91 -13.64 -7.43 -13.78
C SER A 91 -12.44 -7.29 -12.85
N LEU A 92 -11.24 -7.13 -13.41
CA LEU A 92 -9.99 -7.18 -12.64
C LEU A 92 -9.14 -5.94 -12.89
N VAL A 93 -8.36 -5.57 -11.88
CA VAL A 93 -7.23 -4.64 -11.97
C VAL A 93 -5.99 -5.39 -11.52
N ASN A 94 -4.94 -5.40 -12.33
CA ASN A 94 -3.64 -5.95 -11.96
C ASN A 94 -2.62 -4.83 -11.89
N ILE A 95 -1.83 -4.86 -10.82
CA ILE A 95 -0.77 -3.89 -10.57
C ILE A 95 0.53 -4.65 -10.39
N SER A 96 1.56 -4.23 -11.12
CA SER A 96 2.94 -4.70 -10.93
C SER A 96 3.77 -3.58 -10.33
N MET A 97 4.56 -3.89 -9.30
CA MET A 97 5.37 -2.94 -8.56
C MET A 97 6.75 -3.53 -8.27
N ASN A 98 7.81 -2.83 -8.66
CA ASN A 98 9.15 -3.12 -8.14
C ASN A 98 9.26 -2.55 -6.75
N VAL A 99 9.77 -3.32 -5.80
CA VAL A 99 10.06 -2.86 -4.44
C VAL A 99 11.52 -3.12 -4.16
N ASN A 100 12.23 -2.05 -3.80
CA ASN A 100 13.68 -2.02 -3.82
C ASN A 100 14.24 -2.48 -5.19
N GLU A 101 15.47 -2.98 -5.18
CA GLU A 101 16.05 -3.77 -6.27
C GLU A 101 15.77 -5.27 -6.11
N ASP A 102 15.01 -5.66 -5.06
CA ASP A 102 14.97 -7.02 -4.54
C ASP A 102 13.80 -7.84 -5.12
N ALA A 103 12.62 -7.22 -5.28
CA ALA A 103 11.39 -7.95 -5.59
C ALA A 103 10.50 -7.22 -6.59
N HIS A 104 9.76 -8.02 -7.36
CA HIS A 104 8.66 -7.59 -8.20
C HIS A 104 7.36 -8.18 -7.64
N ILE A 105 6.48 -7.29 -7.18
CA ILE A 105 5.20 -7.62 -6.54
C ILE A 105 4.08 -7.48 -7.56
N TYR A 106 3.18 -8.45 -7.57
CA TYR A 106 1.98 -8.48 -8.39
C TYR A 106 0.76 -8.55 -7.48
N VAL A 107 -0.18 -7.63 -7.66
CA VAL A 107 -1.44 -7.61 -6.91
C VAL A 107 -2.61 -7.57 -7.87
N THR A 108 -3.56 -8.48 -7.69
CA THR A 108 -4.82 -8.53 -8.43
C THR A 108 -5.95 -8.09 -7.53
N PHE A 109 -6.79 -7.18 -8.02
CA PHE A 109 -7.97 -6.68 -7.35
C PHE A 109 -9.24 -7.01 -8.11
N ASP A 110 -10.32 -7.25 -7.37
CA ASP A 110 -11.68 -7.16 -7.90
C ASP A 110 -11.98 -5.69 -8.22
N ARG A 111 -12.24 -5.39 -9.50
CA ARG A 111 -12.44 -4.02 -9.95
C ARG A 111 -13.61 -3.33 -9.25
N SER A 112 -14.71 -4.06 -9.05
CA SER A 112 -15.97 -3.51 -8.54
C SER A 112 -15.90 -3.16 -7.05
N THR A 113 -15.08 -3.88 -6.30
CA THR A 113 -14.99 -3.73 -4.84
C THR A 113 -13.68 -3.12 -4.36
N GLY A 114 -12.64 -3.11 -5.21
CA GLY A 114 -11.28 -2.72 -4.82
C GLY A 114 -10.62 -3.70 -3.85
N LYS A 115 -11.19 -4.89 -3.65
CA LYS A 115 -10.64 -5.91 -2.76
C LYS A 115 -9.54 -6.70 -3.45
N VAL A 116 -8.48 -6.98 -2.70
CA VAL A 116 -7.39 -7.85 -3.12
C VAL A 116 -7.92 -9.28 -3.30
N ILE A 117 -7.61 -9.88 -4.44
CA ILE A 117 -7.92 -11.27 -4.79
C ILE A 117 -6.68 -12.16 -4.61
N ASP A 118 -5.50 -11.67 -5.01
CA ASP A 118 -4.27 -12.45 -5.04
C ASP A 118 -3.05 -11.53 -4.97
N CYS A 119 -2.00 -12.00 -4.29
CA CYS A 119 -0.72 -11.34 -4.14
C CYS A 119 0.42 -12.33 -4.41
N LYS A 120 1.36 -11.93 -5.27
CA LYS A 120 2.54 -12.75 -5.60
C LYS A 120 3.79 -11.88 -5.66
N ALA A 121 4.93 -12.51 -5.43
CA ALA A 121 6.23 -11.87 -5.64
C ALA A 121 7.17 -12.78 -6.41
N SER A 122 8.00 -12.18 -7.26
CA SER A 122 9.19 -12.79 -7.83
C SER A 122 10.42 -12.00 -7.40
N TYR A 123 11.46 -12.70 -6.94
CA TYR A 123 12.75 -12.08 -6.64
C TYR A 123 13.51 -11.79 -7.93
N ARG A 124 14.22 -10.66 -7.97
CA ARG A 124 15.08 -10.28 -9.10
C ARG A 124 16.51 -10.80 -8.93
#